data_AF-A0A0R3TEU7-F1
#
_entry.id   AF-A0A0R3TEU7-F1
#
_cell.length_a   1.000
_cell.length_b   1.000
_cell.length_c   1.000
_cell.angle_alpha   90.00
_cell.angle_beta   90.00
_cell.angle_gamma   90.00
#
_symmetry.space_group_name_H-M   'P 1'
#
loop_
_entity.id
_entity.type
_entity.pdbx_description
1 polymer ?
#
loop_
_entity_poly.entity_id
_entity_poly.type
_entity_poly.pdbx_seq_one_letter_code
_entity_poly.pdbx_strand_id
1 'polypeptide(L)'
;MCVLTKDSVTVAVDAVVYYRIYNPVVAITNVEDADRSTRLLAATTLRNVLGTKNLSDILSERDSISGMMQTMLDEATDPWGVKVERVEV
;
A
#
# COMPACT_ATOMS: atom_id res chain seq x y z
N MET A 1 -8.88 -3.70 6.91
CA MET A 1 -9.84 -2.94 6.03
C MET A 1 -10.76 -3.91 5.28
N CYS A 2 -12.03 -3.56 5.01
CA CYS A 2 -12.98 -4.42 4.27
C CYS A 2 -13.02 -4.06 2.77
N VAL A 3 -12.84 -5.06 1.90
CA VAL A 3 -12.86 -4.95 0.44
C VAL A 3 -13.78 -6.00 -0.16
N LEU A 4 -14.53 -5.61 -1.20
CA LEU A 4 -15.27 -6.54 -2.05
C LEU A 4 -14.35 -6.98 -3.20
N THR A 5 -14.11 -8.28 -3.29
CA THR A 5 -13.30 -8.88 -4.37
C THR A 5 -14.15 -9.07 -5.63
N LYS A 6 -13.49 -9.40 -6.75
CA LYS A 6 -14.14 -9.57 -8.06
C LYS A 6 -15.25 -10.64 -8.06
N ASP A 7 -15.10 -11.65 -7.23
CA ASP A 7 -16.06 -12.75 -7.01
C ASP A 7 -17.18 -12.38 -6.03
N SER A 8 -17.38 -11.10 -5.71
CA SER A 8 -18.41 -10.59 -4.80
C SER A 8 -18.30 -11.15 -3.38
N VAL A 9 -17.08 -11.54 -2.97
CA VAL A 9 -16.77 -11.96 -1.61
C VAL A 9 -16.29 -10.76 -0.81
N THR A 10 -16.76 -10.65 0.43
CA THR A 10 -16.31 -9.59 1.33
C THR A 10 -15.16 -10.11 2.16
N VAL A 11 -13.98 -9.51 2.01
CA VAL A 11 -12.75 -9.95 2.68
C VAL A 11 -12.23 -8.82 3.57
N ALA A 12 -11.88 -9.15 4.81
CA ALA A 12 -11.13 -8.28 5.70
C ALA A 12 -9.64 -8.61 5.55
N VAL A 13 -8.88 -7.64 5.06
CA VAL A 13 -7.42 -7.75 4.90
C VAL A 13 -6.76 -6.64 5.70
N ASP A 14 -5.73 -7.00 6.46
CA ASP A 14 -4.93 -6.06 7.23
C ASP A 14 -3.51 -6.07 6.67
N ALA A 15 -2.94 -4.88 6.52
CA ALA A 15 -1.62 -4.71 5.94
C ALA A 15 -0.77 -3.78 6.79
N VAL A 16 0.53 -4.04 6.82
CA VAL A 16 1.53 -3.27 7.54
C VAL A 16 2.55 -2.76 6.55
N VAL A 17 2.81 -1.45 6.58
CA VAL A 17 3.80 -0.78 5.72
C VAL A 17 4.92 -0.27 6.59
N TYR A 18 6.14 -0.74 6.31
CA TYR A 18 7.37 -0.26 6.92
C TYR A 18 8.03 0.73 5.97
N TYR A 19 8.22 1.96 6.44
CA TYR A 19 8.88 3.01 5.69
C TYR A 19 9.78 3.84 6.59
N ARG A 20 10.72 4.56 5.97
CA ARG A 20 11.58 5.52 6.64
C ARG A 20 11.66 6.82 5.85
N ILE A 21 11.79 7.93 6.57
CA ILE A 21 12.06 9.23 5.95
C ILE A 21 13.55 9.26 5.58
N TYR A 22 13.85 9.36 4.29
CA TYR A 22 15.25 9.49 3.84
C TYR A 22 15.64 10.96 3.67
N ASN A 23 14.68 11.85 3.36
CA ASN A 23 14.93 13.28 3.22
C ASN A 23 13.91 14.11 4.02
N PRO A 24 14.29 14.61 5.21
CA PRO A 24 13.37 15.34 6.08
C PRO A 24 12.98 16.71 5.50
N VAL A 25 13.84 17.33 4.68
CA VAL A 25 13.54 18.63 4.06
C VAL A 25 12.38 18.48 3.08
N VAL A 26 12.43 17.44 2.25
CA VAL A 26 11.37 17.13 1.27
C VAL A 26 10.08 16.72 1.99
N ALA A 27 10.19 15.89 3.03
CA ALA A 27 9.03 15.42 3.79
C ALA A 27 8.21 16.55 4.43
N ILE A 28 8.88 17.59 4.94
CA ILE A 28 8.22 18.75 5.57
C ILE A 28 7.67 19.73 4.53
N THR A 29 8.33 19.83 3.36
CA THR A 29 8.00 20.85 2.35
C THR A 29 6.92 20.39 1.37
N ASN A 30 6.91 19.11 0.97
CA ASN A 30 6.01 18.61 -0.07
C ASN A 30 4.67 18.10 0.45
N VAL A 31 4.56 17.74 1.73
CA VAL A 31 3.33 17.18 2.29
C VAL A 31 3.15 17.64 3.74
N GLU A 32 1.92 18.07 4.06
CA GLU A 32 1.51 18.46 5.42
C GLU A 32 1.57 17.28 6.41
N ASP A 33 1.19 16.06 5.96
CA ASP A 33 1.28 14.80 6.72
C ASP A 33 1.66 13.60 5.81
N ALA A 34 2.95 13.29 5.73
CA ALA A 34 3.46 12.21 4.88
C ALA A 34 2.93 10.84 5.33
N ASP A 35 2.81 10.66 6.64
CA ASP A 35 2.27 9.48 7.29
C ASP A 35 0.79 9.25 6.94
N ARG A 36 -0.06 10.30 7.00
CA ARG A 36 -1.48 10.20 6.62
C ARG A 36 -1.64 9.92 5.14
N SER A 37 -0.90 10.62 4.29
CA SER A 37 -0.96 10.46 2.83
C SER A 37 -0.51 9.06 2.41
N THR A 38 0.57 8.55 3.01
CA THR A 38 1.07 7.19 2.76
C THR A 38 0.04 6.12 3.16
N ARG A 39 -0.61 6.26 4.33
CA ARG A 39 -1.69 5.34 4.73
C ARG A 39 -2.88 5.34 3.77
N LEU A 40 -3.33 6.53 3.35
CA LEU A 40 -4.44 6.66 2.40
C LEU A 40 -4.10 6.05 1.05
N LEU A 41 -2.87 6.28 0.57
CA LEU A 41 -2.38 5.71 -0.67
C LEU A 41 -2.32 4.19 -0.56
N ALA A 42 -1.72 3.64 0.51
CA ALA A 42 -1.66 2.21 0.76
C ALA A 42 -3.05 1.56 0.78
N ALA A 43 -4.02 2.16 1.47
CA ALA A 43 -5.40 1.67 1.52
C ALA A 43 -6.07 1.68 0.13
N THR A 44 -5.84 2.72 -0.66
CA THR A 44 -6.39 2.85 -2.01
C THR A 44 -5.76 1.83 -2.97
N THR A 45 -4.44 1.68 -2.91
CA THR A 45 -3.70 0.70 -3.72
C THR A 45 -4.10 -0.73 -3.36
N LEU A 46 -4.22 -1.05 -2.06
CA LEU A 46 -4.73 -2.35 -1.59
C LEU A 46 -6.11 -2.62 -2.18
N ARG A 47 -7.03 -1.66 -2.03
CA ARG A 47 -8.40 -1.80 -2.54
C ARG A 47 -8.42 -2.02 -4.06
N ASN A 48 -7.59 -1.32 -4.82
CA ASN A 48 -7.52 -1.49 -6.27
C ASN A 48 -6.99 -2.88 -6.67
N VAL A 49 -5.92 -3.36 -6.03
CA VAL A 49 -5.34 -4.68 -6.33
C VAL A 49 -6.29 -5.79 -5.89
N LEU A 50 -6.81 -5.73 -4.66
CA LEU A 50 -7.73 -6.74 -4.13
C LEU A 50 -9.09 -6.74 -4.86
N GLY A 51 -9.58 -5.58 -5.31
CA GLY A 51 -10.84 -5.48 -6.05
C GLY A 51 -10.78 -6.05 -7.48
N THR A 52 -9.58 -6.16 -8.05
CA THR A 52 -9.38 -6.72 -9.42
C THR A 52 -9.07 -8.22 -9.42
N LYS A 53 -8.79 -8.80 -8.23
CA LYS A 53 -8.43 -10.20 -8.01
C LYS A 53 -9.59 -10.98 -7.33
N ASN A 54 -9.57 -12.30 -7.45
CA ASN A 54 -10.50 -13.18 -6.72
C ASN A 54 -9.91 -13.58 -5.37
N LEU A 55 -10.73 -14.05 -4.42
CA LEU A 55 -10.26 -14.50 -3.11
C LEU A 55 -9.13 -15.55 -3.19
N SER A 56 -9.28 -16.54 -4.08
CA SER A 56 -8.30 -17.62 -4.26
C SER A 56 -6.95 -17.12 -4.73
N ASP A 57 -6.95 -16.10 -5.60
CA ASP A 57 -5.74 -15.49 -6.12
C ASP A 57 -5.05 -14.67 -5.03
N ILE A 58 -5.82 -13.94 -4.21
CA ILE A 58 -5.29 -13.16 -3.09
C ILE A 58 -4.59 -14.06 -2.07
N LEU A 59 -5.17 -15.22 -1.76
CA LEU A 59 -4.58 -16.21 -0.85
C LEU A 59 -3.31 -16.86 -1.43
N SER A 60 -3.29 -17.13 -2.74
CA SER A 60 -2.18 -17.84 -3.40
C SER A 60 -1.03 -16.91 -3.80
N GLU A 61 -1.34 -15.65 -4.14
CA GLU A 61 -0.40 -14.65 -4.67
C GLU A 61 -0.03 -13.57 -3.63
N ARG A 62 -0.25 -13.83 -2.35
CA ARG A 62 0.08 -12.91 -1.23
C ARG A 62 1.43 -12.22 -1.38
N ASP A 63 2.48 -13.00 -1.64
CA ASP A 63 3.85 -12.47 -1.74
C ASP A 63 4.03 -11.60 -2.99
N SER A 64 3.39 -11.97 -4.10
CA SER A 64 3.40 -11.18 -5.33
C SER A 64 2.65 -9.85 -5.16
N ILE A 65 1.49 -9.88 -4.51
CA ILE A 65 0.70 -8.69 -4.18
C ILE A 65 1.51 -7.76 -3.27
N SER A 66 2.14 -8.31 -2.23
CA SER A 66 2.96 -7.54 -1.30
C SER A 66 4.14 -6.87 -2.02
N GLY A 67 4.82 -7.58 -2.92
CA GLY A 67 5.90 -7.01 -3.73
C GLY A 67 5.43 -5.92 -4.70
N MET A 68 4.30 -6.13 -5.39
CA MET A 68 3.73 -5.13 -6.28
C MET A 68 3.31 -3.86 -5.53
N MET A 69 2.67 -4.04 -4.36
CA MET A 69 2.31 -2.94 -3.49
C MET A 69 3.52 -2.17 -3.00
N GLN A 70 4.59 -2.87 -2.62
CA GLN A 70 5.82 -2.24 -2.18
C GLN A 70 6.37 -1.31 -3.27
N THR A 71 6.49 -1.77 -4.51
CA THR A 71 6.99 -0.94 -5.62
C THR A 71 6.08 0.27 -5.89
N MET A 72 4.77 0.07 -5.95
CA MET A 72 3.81 1.16 -6.19
C MET A 72 3.83 2.21 -5.08
N LEU A 73 3.92 1.77 -3.82
CA LEU A 73 4.00 2.68 -2.67
C LEU A 73 5.32 3.45 -2.70
N ASP A 74 6.44 2.76 -2.93
CA ASP A 74 7.77 3.36 -2.99
C ASP A 74 7.87 4.47 -4.05
N GLU A 75 7.44 4.19 -5.28
CA GLU A 75 7.40 5.18 -6.38
C GLU A 75 6.52 6.39 -6.06
N ALA A 76 5.38 6.17 -5.39
CA ALA A 76 4.47 7.24 -5.03
C ALA A 76 4.96 8.07 -3.83
N THR A 77 5.75 7.47 -2.92
CA THR A 77 6.27 8.12 -1.71
C THR A 77 7.64 8.78 -1.89
N ASP A 78 8.37 8.42 -2.95
CA ASP A 78 9.63 9.07 -3.36
C ASP A 78 9.56 10.61 -3.39
N PRO A 79 8.54 11.26 -4.01
CA PRO A 79 8.43 12.72 -3.99
C PRO A 79 8.16 13.31 -2.60
N TRP A 80 7.76 12.49 -1.62
CA TRP A 80 7.58 12.90 -0.22
C TRP A 80 8.84 12.69 0.63
N GLY A 81 9.95 12.22 0.03
CA GLY A 81 11.17 11.95 0.79
C GLY A 81 11.06 10.70 1.67
N VAL A 82 10.12 9.81 1.37
CA VAL A 82 9.82 8.59 2.13
C VAL A 82 10.19 7.37 1.30
N LYS A 83 10.93 6.45 1.91
CA LYS A 83 11.35 5.18 1.30
C LYS A 83 10.60 4.02 1.94
N VAL A 84 9.97 3.17 1.14
CA VAL A 84 9.22 2.01 1.63
C VAL A 84 10.15 0.80 1.65
N GLU A 85 10.36 0.22 2.83
CA GLU A 85 11.26 -0.93 3.00
C GLU A 85 10.54 -2.26 2.85
N ARG A 86 9.29 -2.33 3.33
CA ARG A 86 8.53 -3.59 3.30
C ARG A 86 7.04 -3.35 3.41
N VAL A 87 6.26 -4.16 2.71
CA VAL A 87 4.80 -4.26 2.86
C VAL A 87 4.46 -5.70 3.20
N GLU A 88 3.59 -5.90 4.19
CA GLU A 88 3.00 -7.20 4.53
C GLU A 88 1.48 -7.08 4.44
N VAL A 89 0.83 -8.08 3.85
CA VAL A 89 -0.62 -8.18 3.61
C VAL A 89 -1.16 -9.48 4.18
#